data_AF-A0A942NPL3-F1
#
_entry.id   AF-A0A942NPL3-F1
#
_cell.length_a   1.000
_cell.length_b   1.000
_cell.length_c   1.000
_cell.angle_alpha   90.00
_cell.angle_beta   90.00
_cell.angle_gamma   90.00
#
_symmetry.space_group_name_H-M   'P 1'
#
loop_
_entity.id
_entity.type
_entity.pdbx_description
1 polymer ?
#
loop_
_entity_poly.entity_id
_entity_poly.type
_entity_poly.pdbx_seq_one_letter_code
_entity_poly.pdbx_strand_id
1 'polypeptide(L)'
;QYLDDGSIEDACPPLRALLHIMALGHYRGMDAHHPEIRAMFSREYLLDSAWYRERLAIKQQRDVALWQRHVAYLDKHIQDGRRHGQTADGYWQTRHRQAAEKLEKLKAPDYLQTLIGTLGADPLQPYQAD
;
A
#
# COMPACT_ATOMS: atom_id res chain seq x y z
N GLN A 1 24.52 -10.11 -1.85
CA GLN A 1 23.19 -10.65 -1.52
C GLN A 1 22.11 -9.99 -2.38
N TYR A 2 21.74 -8.71 -2.18
CA TYR A 2 20.68 -8.05 -2.98
C TYR A 2 20.87 -8.03 -4.51
N LEU A 3 22.11 -7.99 -4.99
CA LEU A 3 22.43 -8.11 -6.43
C LEU A 3 22.40 -9.55 -6.91
N ASP A 4 22.69 -10.50 -6.02
CA ASP A 4 22.86 -11.91 -6.36
C ASP A 4 21.51 -12.65 -6.36
N ASP A 5 20.55 -12.16 -5.58
CA ASP A 5 19.19 -12.73 -5.45
C ASP A 5 18.13 -12.00 -6.29
N GLY A 6 18.51 -10.95 -7.03
CA GLY A 6 17.62 -10.19 -7.90
C GLY A 6 16.66 -9.22 -7.19
N SER A 7 16.65 -9.19 -5.85
CA SER A 7 15.76 -8.32 -5.07
C SER A 7 16.02 -6.82 -5.26
N ILE A 8 17.15 -6.47 -5.88
CA ILE A 8 17.45 -5.09 -6.28
C ILE A 8 16.43 -4.51 -7.28
N GLU A 9 15.76 -5.35 -8.07
CA GLU A 9 14.75 -4.89 -9.04
C GLU A 9 13.45 -4.43 -8.37
N ASP A 10 13.18 -4.92 -7.16
CA ASP A 10 12.03 -4.52 -6.36
C ASP A 10 12.30 -3.26 -5.52
N ALA A 11 13.56 -2.85 -5.42
CA ALA A 11 13.95 -1.68 -4.65
C ALA A 11 13.49 -0.39 -5.33
N CYS A 12 12.97 0.56 -4.54
CA CYS A 12 12.67 1.88 -5.07
C CYS A 12 13.94 2.56 -5.62
N PRO A 13 13.81 3.50 -6.58
CA PRO A 13 14.95 4.10 -7.28
C PRO A 13 16.11 4.58 -6.40
N PRO A 14 15.89 5.33 -5.28
CA PRO A 14 16.99 5.77 -4.42
C PRO A 14 17.73 4.59 -3.76
N LEU A 15 17.01 3.57 -3.29
CA LEU A 15 17.62 2.40 -2.67
C LEU A 15 18.38 1.54 -3.69
N ARG A 16 17.83 1.37 -4.90
CA ARG A 16 18.53 0.68 -5.98
C ARG A 16 19.88 1.33 -6.28
N ALA A 17 19.90 2.65 -6.45
CA ALA A 17 21.14 3.38 -6.69
C ALA A 17 22.15 3.21 -5.54
N LEU A 18 21.68 3.30 -4.29
CA LEU A 18 22.52 3.12 -3.11
C LEU A 18 23.11 1.70 -3.03
N LEU A 19 22.30 0.67 -3.28
CA LEU A 19 22.75 -0.72 -3.29
C LEU A 19 23.83 -0.97 -4.37
N HIS A 20 23.68 -0.40 -5.56
CA HIS A 20 24.73 -0.43 -6.58
C HIS A 20 26.00 0.26 -6.13
N ILE A 21 25.92 1.45 -5.52
CA ILE A 21 27.10 2.16 -5.02
C ILE A 21 27.80 1.34 -3.92
N MET A 22 27.05 0.74 -3.00
CA MET A 22 27.61 -0.08 -1.93
C MET A 22 28.36 -1.31 -2.47
N ALA A 23 27.90 -1.89 -3.58
CA ALA A 23 28.49 -3.10 -4.14
C ALA A 23 29.61 -2.82 -5.15
N LEU A 24 29.45 -1.81 -6.00
CA LEU A 24 30.31 -1.53 -7.17
C LEU A 24 31.09 -0.22 -7.04
N GLY A 25 30.89 0.53 -5.96
CA GLY A 25 31.49 1.84 -5.71
C GLY A 25 30.83 3.00 -6.46
N HIS A 26 29.96 2.71 -7.44
CA HIS A 26 29.29 3.73 -8.25
C HIS A 26 27.95 3.23 -8.81
N TYR A 27 27.07 4.17 -9.15
CA TYR A 27 25.86 3.95 -9.93
C TYR A 27 25.89 4.91 -11.12
N ARG A 28 25.99 4.38 -12.34
CA ARG A 28 26.11 5.18 -13.58
C ARG A 28 27.27 6.21 -13.52
N GLY A 29 28.39 5.81 -12.93
CA GLY A 29 29.58 6.67 -12.74
C GLY A 29 29.48 7.66 -11.57
N MET A 30 28.37 7.68 -10.83
CA MET A 30 28.17 8.56 -9.68
C MET A 30 28.41 7.81 -8.36
N ASP A 31 29.08 8.46 -7.40
CA ASP A 31 29.26 7.95 -6.04
C ASP A 31 28.16 8.46 -5.08
N ALA A 32 28.26 8.10 -3.79
CA ALA A 32 27.29 8.51 -2.77
C ALA A 32 27.27 10.03 -2.48
N HIS A 33 28.28 10.78 -2.90
CA HIS A 33 28.38 12.22 -2.70
C HIS A 33 27.82 13.02 -3.87
N HIS A 34 27.60 12.37 -5.02
CA HIS A 34 27.09 13.03 -6.22
C HIS A 34 25.73 13.71 -5.95
N PRO A 35 25.53 14.99 -6.36
CA PRO A 35 24.31 15.74 -6.08
C PRO A 35 23.03 15.06 -6.57
N GLU A 36 23.06 14.42 -7.74
CA GLU A 36 21.91 13.68 -8.27
C GLU A 36 21.54 12.48 -7.40
N ILE A 37 22.54 11.78 -6.83
CA ILE A 37 22.28 10.67 -5.90
C ILE A 37 21.60 11.18 -4.65
N ARG A 38 22.12 12.28 -4.07
CA ARG A 38 21.56 12.92 -2.87
C ARG A 38 20.14 13.45 -3.11
N ALA A 39 19.87 14.01 -4.29
CA ALA A 39 18.56 14.54 -4.66
C ALA A 39 17.46 13.47 -4.62
N MET A 40 17.77 12.20 -4.97
CA MET A 40 16.78 11.11 -4.90
C MET A 40 16.28 10.80 -3.47
N PHE A 41 16.98 11.27 -2.44
CA PHE A 41 16.61 11.10 -1.04
C PHE A 41 15.92 12.34 -0.46
N SER A 42 15.66 13.38 -1.26
CA SER A 42 14.93 14.56 -0.80
C SER A 42 13.43 14.27 -0.69
N ARG A 43 12.76 15.08 0.14
CA ARG A 43 11.30 15.01 0.29
C ARG A 43 10.58 15.36 -1.01
N GLU A 44 11.09 16.34 -1.73
CA GLU A 44 10.54 16.82 -2.99
C GLU A 44 10.58 15.71 -4.04
N TYR A 45 11.74 15.07 -4.20
CA TYR A 45 11.88 13.92 -5.10
C TYR A 45 10.90 12.80 -4.75
N LEU A 46 10.78 12.46 -3.45
CA LEU A 46 9.86 11.43 -2.99
C LEU A 46 8.42 11.75 -3.42
N LEU A 47 7.93 12.96 -3.10
CA LEU A 47 6.54 13.36 -3.37
C LEU A 47 6.23 13.47 -4.87
N ASP A 48 7.20 13.89 -5.67
CA ASP A 48 7.02 14.05 -7.12
C ASP A 48 7.22 12.75 -7.90
N SER A 49 7.76 11.71 -7.26
CA SER A 49 8.07 10.45 -7.91
C SER A 49 6.84 9.61 -8.26
N ALA A 50 6.91 8.93 -9.41
CA ALA A 50 5.86 8.00 -9.83
C ALA A 50 5.80 6.76 -8.91
N TRP A 51 6.95 6.24 -8.47
CA TRP A 51 7.02 5.06 -7.60
C TRP A 51 6.35 5.32 -6.24
N TYR A 52 6.44 6.53 -5.68
CA TYR A 52 5.73 6.86 -4.46
C TYR A 52 4.22 6.93 -4.67
N ARG A 53 3.76 7.58 -5.76
CA ARG A 53 2.34 7.62 -6.13
C ARG A 53 1.74 6.23 -6.31
N GLU A 54 2.49 5.32 -6.93
CA GLU A 54 2.10 3.91 -7.09
C GLU A 54 1.87 3.25 -5.72
N ARG A 55 2.77 3.43 -4.75
CA ARG A 55 2.60 2.90 -3.38
C ARG A 55 1.34 3.43 -2.69
N LEU A 56 0.96 4.68 -2.93
CA LEU A 56 -0.27 5.24 -2.39
C LEU A 56 -1.51 4.61 -3.05
N ALA A 57 -1.48 4.43 -4.38
CA ALA A 57 -2.56 3.77 -5.12
C ALA A 57 -2.75 2.32 -4.66
N ILE A 58 -1.66 1.56 -4.48
CA ILE A 58 -1.72 0.19 -3.96
C ILE A 58 -2.29 0.17 -2.54
N LYS A 59 -1.92 1.15 -1.69
CA LYS A 59 -2.46 1.26 -0.34
C LYS A 59 -3.98 1.44 -0.37
N GLN A 60 -4.48 2.34 -1.21
CA GLN A 60 -5.92 2.53 -1.40
C GLN A 60 -6.59 1.24 -1.88
N GLN A 61 -6.04 0.57 -2.90
CA GLN A 61 -6.59 -0.68 -3.43
C GLN A 61 -6.68 -1.76 -2.35
N ARG A 62 -5.62 -1.94 -1.55
CA ARG A 62 -5.57 -2.90 -0.44
C ARG A 62 -6.58 -2.57 0.66
N ASP A 63 -6.74 -1.29 1.00
CA ASP A 63 -7.74 -0.85 1.97
C ASP A 63 -9.15 -1.11 1.46
N VAL A 64 -9.43 -0.79 0.20
CA VAL A 64 -10.73 -1.09 -0.45
C VAL A 64 -11.01 -2.59 -0.40
N ALA A 65 -10.05 -3.44 -0.79
CA ALA A 65 -10.20 -4.89 -0.76
C ALA A 65 -10.41 -5.44 0.66
N LEU A 66 -9.72 -4.88 1.66
CA LEU A 66 -9.92 -5.24 3.07
C LEU A 66 -11.35 -4.91 3.53
N TRP A 67 -11.82 -3.70 3.27
CA TRP A 67 -13.14 -3.27 3.74
C TRP A 67 -14.29 -3.90 2.96
N GLN A 68 -14.09 -4.26 1.68
CA GLN A 68 -15.01 -5.11 0.93
C GLN A 68 -15.21 -6.47 1.62
N ARG A 69 -14.13 -7.11 2.08
CA ARG A 69 -14.21 -8.38 2.84
C ARG A 69 -14.94 -8.19 4.17
N HIS A 70 -14.73 -7.08 4.88
CA HIS A 70 -15.46 -6.78 6.10
C HIS A 70 -16.97 -6.62 5.86
N VAL A 71 -17.37 -5.87 4.84
CA VAL A 71 -18.78 -5.70 4.45
C VAL A 71 -19.41 -7.06 4.11
N ALA A 72 -18.77 -7.84 3.23
CA ALA A 72 -19.26 -9.15 2.83
C ALA A 72 -19.40 -10.13 4.01
N TYR A 73 -18.45 -10.12 4.96
CA TYR A 73 -18.53 -10.92 6.17
C TYR A 73 -19.73 -10.52 7.04
N LEU A 74 -19.92 -9.21 7.27
CA LEU A 74 -21.02 -8.70 8.09
C LEU A 74 -22.37 -8.98 7.44
N ASP A 75 -22.49 -8.83 6.11
CA ASP A 75 -23.69 -9.20 5.36
C ASP A 75 -24.07 -10.66 5.56
N LYS A 76 -23.08 -11.57 5.41
CA LYS A 76 -23.30 -13.00 5.62
C LYS A 76 -23.73 -13.28 7.07
N HIS A 77 -23.04 -12.68 8.04
CA HIS A 77 -23.35 -12.89 9.45
C HIS A 77 -24.78 -12.44 9.82
N ILE A 78 -25.22 -11.28 9.32
CA ILE A 78 -26.58 -10.77 9.53
C ILE A 78 -27.61 -11.71 8.89
N GLN A 79 -27.36 -12.17 7.67
CA GLN A 79 -28.27 -13.10 6.98
C GLN A 79 -28.40 -14.43 7.72
N ASP A 80 -27.28 -14.99 8.20
CA ASP A 80 -27.27 -16.23 8.96
C ASP A 80 -28.00 -16.07 10.30
N GLY A 81 -27.79 -14.96 11.02
CA GLY A 81 -28.51 -14.65 12.26
C GLY A 81 -30.03 -14.61 12.08
N ARG A 82 -30.50 -13.98 11.00
CA ARG A 82 -31.94 -13.91 10.64
C ARG A 82 -32.54 -15.29 10.36
N ARG A 83 -31.82 -16.18 9.67
CA ARG A 83 -32.27 -17.55 9.41
C ARG A 83 -32.47 -18.37 10.69
N HIS A 84 -31.64 -18.12 11.71
CA HIS A 84 -31.69 -18.82 12.99
C HIS A 84 -32.57 -18.12 14.05
N GLY A 85 -33.36 -17.11 13.65
CA GLY A 85 -34.30 -16.42 14.56
C GLY A 85 -33.63 -15.56 15.64
N GLN A 86 -32.36 -15.20 15.46
CA GLN A 86 -31.65 -14.34 16.42
C GLN A 86 -32.10 -12.88 16.25
N THR A 87 -32.55 -12.25 17.33
CA THR A 87 -33.10 -10.88 17.36
C THR A 87 -32.07 -9.79 17.65
N ALA A 88 -30.81 -10.13 17.93
CA ALA A 88 -29.72 -9.18 18.20
C ALA A 88 -29.17 -8.49 16.93
N ASP A 89 -30.07 -7.95 16.10
CA ASP A 89 -29.79 -7.49 14.73
C ASP A 89 -29.19 -6.06 14.70
N GLY A 90 -29.54 -5.20 15.67
CA GLY A 90 -29.18 -3.76 15.64
C GLY A 90 -27.69 -3.44 15.75
N TYR A 91 -26.92 -4.19 16.56
CA TYR A 91 -25.47 -3.99 16.68
C TYR A 91 -24.75 -4.34 15.38
N TRP A 92 -25.07 -5.49 14.78
CA TRP A 92 -24.44 -5.95 13.54
C TRP A 92 -24.81 -5.09 12.34
N GLN A 93 -26.06 -4.63 12.26
CA GLN A 93 -26.48 -3.65 11.25
C GLN A 93 -25.72 -2.33 11.37
N THR A 94 -25.47 -1.86 12.60
CA THR A 94 -24.69 -0.63 12.82
C THR A 94 -23.25 -0.81 12.36
N ARG A 95 -22.62 -1.94 12.70
CA ARG A 95 -21.27 -2.29 12.22
C ARG A 95 -21.20 -2.39 10.70
N HIS A 96 -22.19 -3.01 10.07
CA HIS A 96 -22.28 -3.12 8.62
C HIS A 96 -22.35 -1.75 7.97
N ARG A 97 -23.23 -0.86 8.46
CA ARG A 97 -23.34 0.52 7.95
C ARG A 97 -22.02 1.29 8.07
N GLN A 98 -21.36 1.23 9.23
CA GLN A 98 -20.06 1.86 9.44
C GLN A 98 -19.00 1.33 8.47
N ALA A 99 -19.00 0.02 8.22
CA ALA A 99 -18.08 -0.59 7.27
C ALA A 99 -18.36 -0.18 5.83
N ALA A 100 -19.63 -0.10 5.43
CA ALA A 100 -20.04 0.37 4.11
C ALA A 100 -19.67 1.86 3.91
N GLU A 101 -19.96 2.73 4.88
CA GLU A 101 -19.57 4.15 4.84
C GLU A 101 -18.05 4.32 4.75
N LYS A 102 -17.30 3.51 5.49
CA LYS A 102 -15.83 3.53 5.43
C LYS A 102 -15.34 3.07 4.06
N LEU A 103 -15.90 1.98 3.52
CA LEU A 103 -15.55 1.50 2.18
C LEU A 103 -15.78 2.57 1.11
N GLU A 104 -16.91 3.27 1.15
CA GLU A 104 -17.18 4.35 0.18
C GLU A 104 -16.20 5.52 0.32
N LYS A 105 -15.84 5.90 1.56
CA LYS A 105 -14.78 6.89 1.79
C LYS A 105 -13.44 6.45 1.21
N LEU A 106 -13.09 5.17 1.32
CA LEU A 106 -11.82 4.64 0.81
C LEU A 106 -11.76 4.57 -0.72
N LYS A 107 -12.91 4.35 -1.38
CA LYS A 107 -13.01 4.36 -2.85
C LYS A 107 -12.95 5.77 -3.43
N ALA A 108 -13.29 6.80 -2.65
CA ALA A 108 -13.28 8.16 -3.12
C ALA A 108 -11.87 8.57 -3.59
N PRO A 109 -11.72 9.29 -4.73
CA PRO A 109 -10.43 9.78 -5.21
C PRO A 109 -9.69 10.63 -4.16
N ASP A 110 -10.43 11.40 -3.36
CA ASP A 110 -9.90 12.26 -2.30
C ASP A 110 -9.18 11.48 -1.20
N TYR A 111 -9.51 10.20 -1.01
CA TYR A 111 -8.80 9.37 -0.03
C TYR A 111 -7.32 9.26 -0.37
N LEU A 112 -6.96 9.19 -1.66
CA LEU A 112 -5.57 9.13 -2.09
C LEU A 112 -4.77 10.36 -1.64
N GLN A 113 -5.41 11.54 -1.60
CA GLN A 113 -4.79 12.77 -1.10
C GLN A 113 -4.47 12.69 0.39
N THR A 114 -5.32 12.01 1.17
CA THR A 114 -5.08 11.80 2.61
C THR A 114 -3.91 10.85 2.90
N LEU A 115 -3.47 10.08 1.90
CA LEU A 115 -2.33 9.16 2.03
C LEU A 115 -0.98 9.83 1.72
N ILE A 116 -0.98 11.04 1.16
CA ILE A 116 0.26 11.78 0.88
C ILE A 116 0.97 12.10 2.21
N GLY A 117 2.26 11.74 2.27
CA GLY A 117 3.08 11.81 3.49
C GLY A 117 3.11 10.51 4.30
N THR A 118 2.25 9.53 3.99
CA THR A 118 2.36 8.18 4.58
C THR A 118 3.35 7.32 3.81
N LEU A 119 3.68 6.14 4.34
CA LEU A 119 4.51 5.16 3.64
C LEU A 119 3.80 4.52 2.43
N GLY A 120 2.47 4.56 2.31
CA GLY A 120 1.76 3.76 1.31
C GLY A 120 1.89 2.25 1.56
N ALA A 121 1.81 1.45 0.49
CA ALA A 121 1.96 0.00 0.54
C ALA A 121 3.05 -0.47 -0.42
N ASP A 122 3.64 -1.62 -0.09
CA ASP A 122 4.60 -2.29 -0.96
C ASP A 122 3.90 -2.84 -2.23
N PRO A 123 4.43 -2.62 -3.45
CA PRO A 123 3.90 -3.19 -4.69
C PRO A 123 4.04 -4.72 -4.79
N LEU A 124 4.93 -5.33 -4.00
CA LEU A 124 5.11 -6.77 -3.97
C LEU A 124 3.79 -7.45 -3.63
N GLN A 125 3.42 -8.41 -4.47
CA GLN A 125 2.26 -9.26 -4.24
C GLN A 125 2.49 -10.14 -3.01
N PRO A 126 1.43 -10.58 -2.32
CA PRO A 126 1.56 -11.61 -1.30
C PRO A 126 2.27 -12.82 -1.90
N TYR A 127 3.19 -13.40 -1.15
CA TYR A 127 3.82 -14.67 -1.52
C TYR A 127 2.73 -15.72 -1.77
N GLN A 128 2.65 -16.21 -3.01
CA GLN A 128 1.81 -17.34 -3.36
C GLN A 128 2.65 -18.59 -3.09
N ALA A 129 2.37 -19.28 -1.99
CA ALA A 129 2.89 -20.63 -1.81
C ALA A 129 2.12 -21.55 -2.76
N ASP A 130 2.83 -22.19 -3.69
CA ASP A 130 2.31 -23.30 -4.49
C ASP A 130 2.01 -24.53 -3.61
#